data_AF-A0A5C9AGQ9-F1
#
_entry.id   AF-A0A5C9AGQ9-F1
#
_cell.length_a   1.000
_cell.length_b   1.000
_cell.length_c   1.000
_cell.angle_alpha   90.00
_cell.angle_beta   90.00
_cell.angle_gamma   90.00
#
_symmetry.space_group_name_H-M   'P 1'
#
loop_
_entity.id
_entity.type
_entity.pdbx_description
1 polymer ?
#
loop_
_entity_poly.entity_id
_entity_poly.type
_entity_poly.pdbx_seq_one_letter_code
_entity_poly.pdbx_strand_id
1 'polypeptide(L)'
;MSDNDTIVAQATPPGRGGVGILRISGFKAREVAETVLGKLPKPRYADYLPFKDADGSVLDQGIALWFPGPNSFTGEDVLELQGHGGPVILDLLLKRILTIPGLRIARPGEFSERAFLNDKLDLAQAEAIADLIDASSEQAARSA
;
A
#
# COMPACT_ATOMS: atom_id res chain seq x y z
N MET A 1 15.75 -15.41 5.33
CA MET A 1 14.39 -15.41 4.73
C MET A 1 14.51 -14.73 3.39
N SER A 2 13.74 -15.08 2.36
CA SER A 2 14.01 -14.52 1.02
C SER A 2 13.68 -13.03 1.00
N ASP A 3 14.70 -12.18 1.16
CA ASP A 3 14.65 -10.70 1.21
C ASP A 3 14.29 -10.04 -0.14
N ASN A 4 13.49 -10.72 -0.96
CA ASN A 4 13.25 -10.37 -2.35
C ASN A 4 11.78 -10.60 -2.75
N ASP A 5 10.82 -10.38 -1.85
CA ASP A 5 9.41 -10.22 -2.22
C ASP A 5 8.88 -8.79 -1.99
N THR A 6 7.88 -8.41 -2.78
CA THR A 6 7.16 -7.14 -2.64
C THR A 6 5.71 -7.47 -2.34
N ILE A 7 5.16 -6.82 -1.32
CA ILE A 7 3.80 -7.11 -0.85
C ILE A 7 2.83 -6.05 -1.31
N VAL A 8 1.59 -6.47 -1.57
CA VAL A 8 0.45 -5.58 -1.84
C VAL A 8 -0.75 -5.99 -1.01
N ALA A 9 -1.51 -5.02 -0.50
CA ALA A 9 -2.84 -5.26 0.07
C ALA A 9 -3.71 -4.00 0.01
N GLN A 10 -5.02 -4.19 0.20
CA GLN A 10 -5.93 -3.08 0.46
C GLN A 10 -5.67 -2.54 1.88
N ALA A 11 -5.37 -1.24 1.98
CA ALA A 11 -5.10 -0.55 3.25
C ALA A 11 -6.35 0.10 3.85
N THR A 12 -7.44 0.22 3.08
CA THR A 12 -8.76 0.64 3.59
C THR A 12 -9.62 -0.57 3.95
N PRO A 13 -10.63 -0.40 4.83
CA PRO A 13 -11.59 -1.47 5.12
C PRO A 13 -12.26 -2.01 3.84
N PRO A 14 -12.54 -3.32 3.77
CA PRO A 14 -13.25 -3.89 2.63
C PRO A 14 -14.68 -3.35 2.56
N GLY A 15 -15.22 -3.23 1.35
CA GLY A 15 -16.59 -2.77 1.12
C GLY A 15 -16.66 -1.63 0.10
N ARG A 16 -17.77 -0.90 0.13
CA ARG A 16 -18.00 0.26 -0.74
C ARG A 16 -17.63 1.54 0.00
N GLY A 17 -16.71 2.31 -0.56
CA GLY A 17 -16.33 3.63 -0.08
C GLY A 17 -16.09 4.59 -1.23
N GLY A 18 -15.96 5.89 -0.92
CA GLY A 18 -15.56 6.88 -1.93
C GLY A 18 -14.16 6.61 -2.49
N VAL A 19 -13.24 6.15 -1.63
CA VAL A 19 -11.84 5.87 -1.96
C VAL A 19 -11.45 4.50 -1.44
N GLY A 20 -10.65 3.78 -2.23
CA GLY A 20 -9.95 2.57 -1.82
C GLY A 20 -8.45 2.73 -2.04
N ILE A 21 -7.65 2.21 -1.11
CA ILE A 21 -6.19 2.33 -1.16
C ILE A 21 -5.59 0.94 -1.30
N LEU A 22 -4.80 0.72 -2.36
CA LEU A 22 -3.86 -0.40 -2.44
C LEU A 22 -2.48 0.11 -2.08
N ARG A 23 -1.87 -0.51 -1.07
CA ARG A 23 -0.50 -0.21 -0.63
C ARG A 23 0.43 -1.31 -1.09
N ILE A 24 1.56 -0.93 -1.69
CA ILE A 24 2.63 -1.80 -2.16
C ILE A 24 3.90 -1.45 -1.39
N SER A 25 4.62 -2.45 -0.86
CA SER A 25 5.90 -2.26 -0.14
C SER A 25 6.94 -3.27 -0.59
N GLY A 26 8.14 -2.79 -0.92
CA GLY A 26 9.29 -3.62 -1.31
C GLY A 26 9.98 -3.15 -2.59
N PHE A 27 11.07 -3.80 -2.96
CA PHE A 27 11.95 -3.44 -4.09
C PHE A 27 11.27 -3.38 -5.47
N LYS A 28 10.10 -4.01 -5.66
CA LYS A 28 9.30 -3.92 -6.91
C LYS A 28 8.29 -2.79 -6.90
N ALA A 29 8.11 -2.04 -5.82
CA ALA A 29 7.12 -0.96 -5.75
C ALA A 29 7.33 0.10 -6.86
N ARG A 30 8.59 0.40 -7.21
CA ARG A 30 8.93 1.24 -8.35
C ARG A 30 8.47 0.65 -9.69
N GLU A 31 8.68 -0.64 -9.91
CA GLU A 31 8.25 -1.35 -11.12
C GLU A 31 6.72 -1.34 -11.25
N VAL A 32 6.00 -1.48 -10.13
CA VAL A 32 4.54 -1.29 -10.12
C VAL A 32 4.16 0.11 -10.59
N ALA A 33 4.83 1.15 -10.08
CA ALA A 33 4.60 2.51 -10.53
C ALA A 33 4.83 2.65 -12.04
N GLU A 34 5.97 2.21 -12.55
CA GLU A 34 6.31 2.33 -13.97
C GLU A 34 5.33 1.55 -14.86
N THR A 35 4.85 0.38 -14.44
CA THR A 35 3.95 -0.48 -15.23
C THR A 35 2.47 -0.12 -15.13
N VAL A 36 1.98 0.34 -13.97
CA VAL A 36 0.56 0.68 -13.75
C VAL A 36 0.31 2.16 -14.02
N LEU A 37 1.28 3.03 -13.76
CA LEU A 37 1.15 4.49 -13.89
C LEU A 37 1.86 5.03 -15.14
N GLY A 38 2.82 4.28 -15.70
CA GLY A 38 3.67 4.74 -16.80
C GLY A 38 4.79 5.69 -16.38
N LYS A 39 4.90 6.00 -15.09
CA LYS A 39 5.96 6.84 -14.51
C LYS A 39 6.09 6.56 -13.01
N LEU A 40 7.24 6.93 -12.44
CA LEU A 40 7.40 7.01 -11.00
C LEU A 40 6.93 8.40 -10.51
N PRO A 41 5.93 8.51 -9.62
CA PRO A 41 5.53 9.80 -9.04
C PRO A 41 6.67 10.47 -8.28
N LYS A 42 6.61 11.80 -8.17
CA LYS A 42 7.57 12.54 -7.34
C LYS A 42 7.42 12.12 -5.86
N PRO A 43 8.52 11.88 -5.13
CA PRO A 43 8.46 11.49 -3.72
C PRO A 43 7.57 12.42 -2.87
N ARG A 44 6.52 11.86 -2.26
CA ARG A 44 5.53 12.55 -1.40
C ARG A 44 4.74 13.68 -2.07
N TYR A 45 4.52 13.60 -3.37
CA TYR A 45 3.56 14.45 -4.07
C TYR A 45 2.40 13.61 -4.56
N ALA A 46 1.18 14.12 -4.37
CA ALA A 46 -0.01 13.56 -4.99
C ALA A 46 0.07 13.78 -6.50
N ASP A 47 0.09 12.69 -7.24
CA ASP A 47 0.02 12.70 -8.69
C ASP A 47 -1.35 12.15 -9.09
N TYR A 48 -2.12 12.88 -9.89
CA TYR A 48 -3.45 12.45 -10.36
C TYR A 48 -3.33 11.93 -11.78
N LEU A 49 -3.62 10.65 -11.99
CA LEU A 49 -3.37 9.96 -13.26
C LEU A 49 -4.18 8.66 -13.40
N PRO A 50 -4.32 8.14 -14.64
CA PRO A 50 -4.92 6.82 -14.85
C PRO A 50 -4.03 5.69 -14.33
N PHE A 51 -4.67 4.63 -13.84
CA PHE A 51 -4.08 3.34 -13.52
C PHE A 51 -4.39 2.37 -14.65
N LYS A 52 -3.36 1.75 -15.24
CA LYS A 52 -3.46 1.04 -16.52
C LYS A 52 -3.36 -0.48 -16.36
N ASP A 53 -4.11 -1.19 -17.21
CA ASP A 53 -3.96 -2.62 -17.41
C ASP A 53 -2.77 -2.94 -18.34
N ALA A 54 -2.46 -4.23 -18.52
CA ALA A 54 -1.36 -4.72 -19.34
C ALA A 54 -1.49 -4.36 -20.83
N ASP A 55 -2.72 -4.21 -21.33
CA ASP A 55 -3.01 -3.78 -22.71
C ASP A 55 -3.00 -2.24 -22.87
N GLY A 56 -2.77 -1.49 -21.78
CA GLY A 56 -2.76 -0.04 -21.75
C GLY A 56 -4.14 0.60 -21.55
N SER A 57 -5.21 -0.18 -21.46
CA SER A 57 -6.54 0.32 -21.08
C SER A 57 -6.53 0.87 -19.64
N VAL A 58 -7.44 1.80 -19.35
CA VAL A 58 -7.53 2.42 -18.03
C VAL A 58 -8.46 1.60 -17.15
N LEU A 59 -7.92 1.07 -16.05
CA LEU A 59 -8.69 0.38 -15.02
C LEU A 59 -9.40 1.40 -14.13
N ASP A 60 -8.69 2.43 -13.66
CA ASP A 60 -9.23 3.48 -12.81
C ASP A 60 -8.47 4.79 -13.01
N GLN A 61 -8.95 5.87 -12.40
CA GLN A 61 -8.26 7.15 -12.35
C GLN A 61 -8.27 7.70 -10.93
N GLY A 62 -7.08 7.96 -10.38
CA GLY A 62 -6.92 8.26 -8.96
C GLY A 62 -5.62 8.97 -8.65
N ILE A 63 -5.29 8.99 -7.35
CA ILE A 63 -4.06 9.60 -6.84
C ILE A 63 -3.04 8.50 -6.57
N ALA A 64 -1.80 8.70 -7.01
CA ALA A 64 -0.68 7.86 -6.60
C ALA A 64 0.26 8.64 -5.67
N LEU A 65 0.75 7.98 -4.63
CA LEU A 65 1.79 8.51 -3.72
C LEU A 65 2.99 7.58 -3.72
N TRP A 66 4.17 8.17 -3.90
CA TRP A 66 5.44 7.47 -3.84
C TRP A 66 6.22 7.85 -2.59
N PHE A 67 6.65 6.86 -1.82
CA PHE A 67 7.46 7.01 -0.61
C PHE A 67 8.75 6.19 -0.78
N PRO A 68 9.85 6.81 -1.21
CA PRO A 68 11.11 6.09 -1.30
C PRO A 68 11.63 5.74 0.10
N GLY A 69 12.18 4.52 0.23
CA GLY A 69 12.91 4.11 1.42
C GLY A 69 14.14 5.02 1.68
N PRO A 70 14.61 5.16 2.93
CA PRO A 70 14.11 4.56 4.16
C PRO A 70 12.96 5.33 4.81
N ASN A 71 12.42 6.35 4.12
CA ASN A 71 11.52 7.33 4.70
C ASN A 71 10.06 7.06 4.32
N SER A 72 9.63 5.83 4.56
CA SER A 72 8.29 5.29 4.36
C SER A 72 7.80 4.61 5.65
N PHE A 73 6.56 4.12 5.66
CA PHE A 73 5.99 3.40 6.80
C PHE A 73 6.78 2.12 7.12
N THR A 74 7.07 1.30 6.11
CA THR A 74 7.79 0.03 6.27
C THR A 74 9.30 0.20 6.28
N GLY A 75 9.83 1.37 5.92
CA GLY A 75 11.26 1.59 5.67
C GLY A 75 11.72 1.14 4.29
N GLU A 76 10.88 0.46 3.52
CA GLU A 76 11.14 0.08 2.13
C GLU A 76 10.62 1.15 1.16
N ASP A 77 10.84 0.95 -0.14
CA ASP A 77 10.06 1.68 -1.14
C ASP A 77 8.58 1.32 -1.04
N VAL A 78 7.71 2.34 -0.93
CA VAL A 78 6.26 2.19 -0.82
C VAL A 78 5.54 3.00 -1.88
N LEU A 79 4.58 2.37 -2.55
CA LEU A 79 3.63 3.00 -3.45
C LEU A 79 2.22 2.85 -2.90
N GLU A 80 1.44 3.92 -2.89
CA GLU A 80 0.00 3.87 -2.63
C GLU A 80 -0.78 4.29 -3.87
N LEU A 81 -1.75 3.46 -4.25
CA LEU A 81 -2.73 3.77 -5.29
C LEU A 81 -4.07 4.04 -4.61
N GLN A 82 -4.54 5.28 -4.72
CA GLN A 82 -5.79 5.75 -4.14
C GLN A 82 -6.81 5.96 -5.26
N GLY A 83 -7.62 4.94 -5.51
CA GLY A 83 -8.65 4.92 -6.54
C GLY A 83 -10.06 4.96 -5.96
N HIS A 84 -11.06 4.69 -6.79
CA HIS A 84 -12.44 4.57 -6.33
C HIS A 84 -12.61 3.35 -5.41
N GLY A 85 -13.35 3.50 -4.31
CA GLY A 85 -13.54 2.45 -3.30
C GLY A 85 -14.55 1.35 -3.70
N GLY A 86 -14.62 1.00 -4.99
CA GLY A 86 -15.47 -0.07 -5.49
C GLY A 86 -14.75 -1.43 -5.40
N PRO A 87 -15.34 -2.47 -4.79
CA PRO A 87 -14.67 -3.78 -4.66
C PRO A 87 -14.16 -4.36 -5.98
N VAL A 88 -14.93 -4.20 -7.07
CA VAL A 88 -14.56 -4.68 -8.40
C VAL A 88 -13.31 -3.98 -8.93
N ILE A 89 -13.20 -2.65 -8.76
CA ILE A 89 -12.06 -1.91 -9.31
C ILE A 89 -10.78 -2.18 -8.53
N LEU A 90 -10.88 -2.30 -7.20
CA LEU A 90 -9.75 -2.66 -6.35
C LEU A 90 -9.25 -4.08 -6.65
N ASP A 91 -10.16 -5.03 -6.88
CA ASP A 91 -9.80 -6.40 -7.26
C ASP A 91 -9.12 -6.45 -8.65
N LEU A 92 -9.60 -5.69 -9.63
CA LEU A 92 -8.95 -5.57 -10.94
C LEU A 92 -7.54 -5.00 -10.83
N LEU A 93 -7.36 -3.90 -10.08
CA LEU A 93 -6.05 -3.31 -9.84
C LEU A 93 -5.11 -4.27 -9.08
N LEU A 94 -5.61 -4.94 -8.05
CA LEU A 94 -4.85 -5.93 -7.30
C LEU A 94 -4.39 -7.08 -8.21
N LYS A 95 -5.29 -7.63 -9.02
CA LYS A 95 -4.96 -8.67 -10.02
C LYS A 95 -3.89 -8.19 -10.99
N ARG A 96 -4.03 -6.97 -11.51
CA ARG A 96 -3.04 -6.36 -12.42
C ARG A 96 -1.66 -6.23 -11.76
N ILE A 97 -1.61 -5.84 -10.49
CA ILE A 97 -0.36 -5.73 -9.73
C ILE A 97 0.27 -7.12 -9.52
N LEU A 98 -0.54 -8.12 -9.19
CA LEU A 98 -0.09 -9.50 -8.95
C LEU A 98 0.39 -10.23 -10.22
N THR A 99 0.19 -9.67 -11.42
CA THR A 99 0.81 -10.24 -12.64
C THR A 99 2.31 -9.95 -12.73
N ILE A 100 2.82 -9.00 -11.93
CA ILE A 100 4.24 -8.65 -11.90
C ILE A 100 4.99 -9.69 -11.06
N PRO A 101 6.04 -10.36 -11.60
CA PRO A 101 6.77 -11.38 -10.87
C PRO A 101 7.45 -10.85 -9.59
N GLY A 102 7.34 -11.63 -8.51
CA GLY A 102 7.90 -11.26 -7.20
C GLY A 102 6.94 -10.45 -6.32
N LEU A 103 5.71 -10.19 -6.78
CA LEU A 103 4.65 -9.64 -5.96
C LEU A 103 3.75 -10.71 -5.37
N ARG A 104 3.30 -10.48 -4.15
CA ARG A 104 2.30 -11.30 -3.47
C ARG A 104 1.41 -10.47 -2.56
N ILE A 105 0.30 -11.06 -2.14
CA ILE A 105 -0.57 -10.45 -1.13
C ILE A 105 0.16 -10.44 0.22
N ALA A 106 0.05 -9.33 0.94
CA ALA A 106 0.58 -9.21 2.30
C ALA A 106 -0.18 -10.13 3.28
N ARG A 107 0.52 -10.70 4.26
CA ARG A 107 -0.12 -11.35 5.41
C ARG A 107 -0.72 -10.29 6.35
N PRO A 108 -1.68 -10.65 7.21
CA PRO A 108 -2.14 -9.76 8.27
C PRO A 108 -0.98 -9.23 9.12
N GLY A 109 -0.95 -7.91 9.36
CA GLY A 109 0.09 -7.24 10.15
C GLY A 109 1.45 -7.07 9.45
N GLU A 110 1.65 -7.61 8.24
CA GLU A 110 2.99 -7.70 7.65
C GLU A 110 3.64 -6.34 7.36
N PHE A 111 2.86 -5.29 7.04
CA PHE A 111 3.43 -3.95 6.88
C PHE A 111 4.03 -3.42 8.19
N SER A 112 3.35 -3.61 9.32
CA SER A 112 3.87 -3.21 10.64
C SER A 112 5.03 -4.11 11.07
N GLU A 113 4.98 -5.41 10.77
CA GLU A 113 6.09 -6.36 10.97
C GLU A 113 7.36 -5.87 10.24
N ARG A 114 7.24 -5.47 8.96
CA ARG A 114 8.38 -4.91 8.20
C ARG A 114 8.85 -3.57 8.74
N ALA A 115 7.93 -2.71 9.19
CA ALA A 115 8.28 -1.44 9.82
C ALA A 115 9.14 -1.68 11.09
N PHE A 116 8.76 -2.65 11.92
CA PHE A 116 9.55 -3.07 13.08
C PHE A 116 10.94 -3.62 12.67
N LEU A 117 10.99 -4.54 11.69
CA LEU A 117 12.25 -5.12 11.22
C LEU A 117 13.21 -4.11 10.58
N ASN A 118 12.69 -2.99 10.08
CA ASN A 118 13.47 -1.90 9.47
C ASN A 118 13.66 -0.70 10.41
N ASP A 119 13.55 -0.92 11.74
CA ASP A 119 13.77 0.08 12.79
C ASP A 119 12.91 1.35 12.62
N LYS A 120 11.72 1.22 12.01
CA LYS A 120 10.75 2.32 11.87
C LYS A 120 9.85 2.47 13.08
N LEU A 121 9.60 1.37 13.76
CA LEU A 121 8.77 1.25 14.95
C LEU A 121 9.47 0.31 15.93
N ASP A 122 9.32 0.54 17.23
CA ASP A 122 9.58 -0.51 18.22
C ASP A 122 8.38 -1.48 18.32
N LEU A 123 8.54 -2.57 19.07
CA LEU A 123 7.49 -3.58 19.20
C LEU A 123 6.22 -3.02 19.87
N ALA A 124 6.38 -2.16 20.88
CA ALA A 124 5.26 -1.56 21.60
C ALA A 124 4.47 -0.62 20.67
N GLN A 125 5.17 0.15 19.82
CA GLN A 125 4.55 0.99 18.80
C GLN A 125 3.84 0.18 17.72
N ALA A 126 4.38 -0.98 17.32
CA ALA A 126 3.73 -1.86 16.36
C ALA A 126 2.43 -2.47 16.92
N GLU A 127 2.43 -2.86 18.20
CA GLU A 127 1.24 -3.35 18.92
C GLU A 127 0.20 -2.24 19.12
N ALA A 128 0.65 -1.03 19.52
CA ALA A 128 -0.19 0.15 19.68
C ALA A 128 -0.98 0.54 18.42
N ILE A 129 -0.44 0.28 17.22
CA ILE A 129 -1.19 0.50 15.97
C ILE A 129 -2.45 -0.36 15.90
N ALA A 130 -2.37 -1.63 16.32
CA ALA A 130 -3.55 -2.51 16.34
C ALA A 130 -4.56 -2.03 17.37
N ASP A 131 -4.09 -1.68 18.58
CA ASP A 131 -4.94 -1.17 19.67
C ASP A 131 -5.65 0.14 19.26
N LEU A 132 -4.96 1.04 18.56
CA LEU A 132 -5.53 2.29 18.04
C LEU A 132 -6.61 2.05 16.99
N ILE A 133 -6.41 1.07 16.09
CA ILE A 133 -7.39 0.71 15.06
C ILE A 133 -8.64 0.08 15.69
N ASP A 134 -8.47 -0.76 16.73
CA ASP A 134 -9.56 -1.47 17.41
C ASP A 134 -10.22 -0.66 18.55
N ALA A 135 -9.71 0.54 18.83
CA ALA A 135 -10.18 1.38 19.93
C ALA A 135 -11.68 1.72 19.80
N SER A 136 -12.47 1.31 20.81
CA SER A 136 -13.92 1.55 20.88
C SER A 136 -14.32 2.70 21.81
N SER A 137 -13.33 3.42 22.39
CA SER A 137 -13.56 4.62 23.20
C SER A 137 -12.47 5.66 22.97
N GLU A 138 -12.79 6.94 23.20
CA GLU A 138 -11.81 8.03 23.08
C GLU A 138 -10.62 7.84 24.03
N GLN A 139 -10.85 7.29 25.22
CA GLN A 139 -9.78 7.04 26.18
C GLN A 139 -8.82 5.95 25.70
N ALA A 140 -9.34 4.86 25.13
CA ALA A 140 -8.52 3.81 24.53
C ALA A 140 -7.70 4.35 23.36
N ALA A 141 -8.31 5.11 22.45
CA ALA A 141 -7.63 5.70 21.30
C ALA A 141 -6.52 6.71 21.68
N ARG A 142 -6.63 7.37 22.84
CA ARG A 142 -5.58 8.29 23.34
C ARG A 142 -4.46 7.59 24.11
N SER A 143 -4.69 6.37 24.57
CA SER A 143 -3.75 5.61 25.40
C SER A 143 -2.93 4.61 24.60
N ALA A 144 -3.40 4.26 23.39
CA ALA A 144 -2.65 3.53 22.37
C ALA A 144 -1.55 4.42 21.77
#